data_AF-A0A4Q4TMX0-F1
#
_entry.id   AF-A0A4Q4TMX0-F1
#
_cell.length_a   1.000
_cell.length_b   1.000
_cell.length_c   1.000
_cell.angle_alpha   90.00
_cell.angle_beta   90.00
_cell.angle_gamma   90.00
#
_symmetry.space_group_name_H-M   'P 1'
#
loop_
_entity.id
_entity.type
_entity.pdbx_description
1 polymer ?
#
loop_
_entity_poly.entity_id
_entity_poly.type
_entity_poly.pdbx_seq_one_letter_code
_entity_poly.pdbx_strand_id
1 'polypeptide(L)'
;MAIAIPGDFGDFLNKFRLQNEEGLRWMATFGEHFRQLADQHRDACRDLERERVAGRHTQEQAELLGKRLRELEESVKRSSFVLVLIDADADAYLFDDGYFDDPVEGGRRAALALGSAVKKWWKAENPSLGDIPVVVKVFANGDGLAQLLLRAGIVKRDNALAGFASSFSQADEMFDFVLVGKGKDRADHKITGALKHYVESPSCRHILFAACHDNGYVRTLEKYDREPSTAKKITLLRSFQTGREFSSLGLPSITFESVFRKHPLPEGNLPDSGKADDSVRVTPSVNPKTLPSTNGTTQASQGPSSYAQQVALLPANGARPLPRFGTIGVDAILVNGDGLRLDCPLPKASETVAHAFGTKTKINGKRYCNRYHLYGSCPGGCGYLHERMTDAEKLVQRHRLRGQICHDRGRKRKRPASDPVPTAAKPTSMLPKAVTHTVIANSHLKGEEEKENIEDAVEQQQLLDLIASSPTTTPFEKRVLSLLCQIPRGRVSTYGLLSARLGSSPRAVGGALRRNPFAPRVPCHRVVAAGGGLGGFKGAWPRDGVGITLDEKKRLLRGEGVKFDAKGRVLGTPWGEFV
;
A
#
# COMPACT_ATOMS: atom_id res chain seq x y z
N MET A 1 -91.62 8.04 -83.37
CA MET A 1 -90.68 9.10 -82.96
C MET A 1 -89.67 8.49 -82.01
N ALA A 2 -88.48 8.18 -82.51
CA ALA A 2 -87.34 7.81 -81.66
C ALA A 2 -86.76 9.11 -81.10
N ILE A 3 -86.85 9.31 -79.79
CA ILE A 3 -86.23 10.45 -79.11
C ILE A 3 -84.73 10.12 -79.04
N ALA A 4 -83.94 10.79 -79.89
CA ALA A 4 -82.50 10.71 -79.85
C ALA A 4 -82.01 11.29 -78.52
N ILE A 5 -81.47 10.44 -77.65
CA ILE A 5 -80.71 10.89 -76.48
C ILE A 5 -79.47 11.60 -77.04
N PRO A 6 -79.19 12.87 -76.68
CA PRO A 6 -78.02 13.57 -77.19
C PRO A 6 -76.76 12.80 -76.78
N GLY A 7 -75.85 12.55 -77.72
CA GLY A 7 -74.55 11.90 -77.45
C GLY A 7 -73.73 12.57 -76.33
N ASP A 8 -74.10 13.80 -75.96
CA ASP A 8 -73.49 14.65 -74.94
C ASP A 8 -73.68 14.15 -73.49
N PHE A 9 -74.79 13.46 -73.18
CA PHE A 9 -75.04 13.00 -71.79
C PHE A 9 -74.22 11.75 -71.42
N GLY A 10 -73.96 10.86 -72.39
CA GLY A 10 -73.10 9.70 -72.20
C GLY A 10 -71.64 10.08 -71.97
N ASP A 11 -71.15 11.06 -72.73
CA ASP A 11 -69.81 11.62 -72.56
C ASP A 11 -69.66 12.37 -71.23
N PHE A 12 -70.69 13.10 -70.80
CA PHE A 12 -70.74 13.74 -69.48
C PHE A 12 -70.63 12.72 -68.33
N LEU A 13 -71.42 11.64 -68.37
CA LEU A 13 -71.36 10.58 -67.36
C LEU A 13 -70.00 9.88 -67.33
N ASN A 14 -69.38 9.65 -68.49
CA ASN A 14 -68.02 9.06 -68.55
C ASN A 14 -66.95 10.01 -67.99
N LYS A 15 -67.00 11.31 -68.31
CA LYS A 15 -66.11 12.32 -67.71
C LYS A 15 -66.28 12.42 -66.20
N PHE A 16 -67.52 12.43 -65.72
CA PHE A 16 -67.83 12.45 -64.30
C PHE A 16 -67.31 11.18 -63.58
N ARG A 17 -67.45 10.01 -64.22
CA ARG A 17 -66.94 8.73 -63.69
C ARG A 17 -65.40 8.73 -63.60
N LEU A 18 -64.71 9.21 -64.63
CA LEU A 18 -63.25 9.35 -64.66
C LEU A 18 -62.76 10.35 -63.61
N GLN A 19 -63.40 11.51 -63.47
CA GLN A 19 -63.07 12.50 -62.44
C GLN A 19 -63.29 11.96 -61.03
N ASN A 20 -64.35 11.18 -60.79
CA ASN A 20 -64.56 10.52 -59.51
C ASN A 20 -63.52 9.43 -59.23
N GLU A 21 -63.14 8.63 -60.24
CA GLU A 21 -62.07 7.63 -60.10
C GLU A 21 -60.71 8.30 -59.82
N GLU A 22 -60.40 9.42 -60.47
CA GLU A 22 -59.22 10.24 -60.20
C GLU A 22 -59.27 10.87 -58.79
N GLY A 23 -60.42 11.38 -58.37
CA GLY A 23 -60.64 11.91 -57.02
C GLY A 23 -60.48 10.85 -55.93
N LEU A 24 -61.01 9.64 -56.15
CA LEU A 24 -60.84 8.49 -55.25
C LEU A 24 -59.38 8.04 -55.16
N ARG A 25 -58.67 7.99 -56.30
CA ARG A 25 -57.23 7.69 -56.33
C ARG A 25 -56.43 8.76 -55.60
N TRP A 26 -56.74 10.04 -55.79
CA TRP A 26 -56.09 11.14 -55.10
C TRP A 26 -56.35 11.10 -53.59
N MET A 27 -57.58 10.79 -53.15
CA MET A 27 -57.87 10.63 -51.73
C MET A 27 -57.11 9.44 -51.10
N ALA A 28 -56.95 8.34 -51.84
CA ALA A 28 -56.17 7.20 -51.39
C ALA A 28 -54.67 7.55 -51.22
N THR A 29 -54.06 8.21 -52.22
CA THR A 29 -52.65 8.64 -52.15
C THR A 29 -52.43 9.73 -51.10
N PHE A 30 -53.35 10.69 -50.97
CA PHE A 30 -53.34 11.68 -49.91
C PHE A 30 -53.41 11.03 -48.52
N GLY A 31 -54.27 10.02 -48.35
CA GLY A 31 -54.38 9.24 -47.11
C GLY A 31 -53.13 8.43 -46.78
N GLU A 32 -52.38 7.95 -47.79
CA GLU A 32 -51.06 7.33 -47.59
C GLU A 32 -50.01 8.35 -47.17
N HIS A 33 -49.89 9.48 -47.88
CA HIS A 33 -48.95 10.54 -47.52
C HIS A 33 -49.22 11.10 -46.12
N PHE A 34 -50.49 11.30 -45.76
CA PHE A 34 -50.86 11.76 -44.43
C PHE A 34 -50.46 10.74 -43.34
N ARG A 35 -50.68 9.44 -43.58
CA ARG A 35 -50.22 8.38 -42.65
C ARG A 35 -48.70 8.37 -42.51
N GLN A 36 -47.97 8.46 -43.63
CA GLN A 36 -46.52 8.51 -43.62
C GLN A 36 -45.99 9.72 -42.84
N LEU A 37 -46.57 10.92 -43.06
CA LEU A 37 -46.19 12.13 -42.34
C LEU A 37 -46.53 12.03 -40.85
N ALA A 38 -47.68 11.46 -40.49
CA ALA A 38 -48.07 11.25 -39.11
C ALA A 38 -47.10 10.30 -38.38
N ASP A 39 -46.63 9.24 -39.05
CA ASP A 39 -45.65 8.31 -38.49
C ASP A 39 -44.26 8.95 -38.36
N GLN A 40 -43.81 9.70 -39.37
CA GLN A 40 -42.57 10.50 -39.30
C GLN A 40 -42.60 11.49 -38.13
N HIS A 41 -43.71 12.21 -37.93
CA HIS A 41 -43.88 13.12 -36.80
C HIS A 41 -43.81 12.36 -35.46
N ARG A 42 -44.44 11.19 -35.38
CA ARG A 42 -44.44 10.35 -34.17
C ARG A 42 -43.04 9.86 -33.81
N ASP A 43 -42.26 9.45 -34.80
CA ASP A 43 -40.87 9.02 -34.62
C ASP A 43 -39.96 10.20 -34.26
N ALA A 44 -40.12 11.35 -34.92
CA ALA A 44 -39.41 12.58 -34.55
C ALA A 44 -39.69 13.01 -33.11
N CYS A 45 -40.94 12.90 -32.63
CA CYS A 45 -41.26 13.16 -31.22
C CYS A 45 -40.58 12.18 -30.26
N ARG A 46 -40.51 10.89 -30.61
CA ARG A 46 -39.82 9.88 -29.80
C ARG A 46 -38.32 10.13 -29.73
N ASP A 47 -37.71 10.48 -30.84
CA ASP A 47 -36.27 10.79 -30.91
C ASP A 47 -35.95 12.07 -30.15
N LEU A 48 -36.78 13.12 -30.26
CA LEU A 48 -36.63 14.32 -29.45
C LEU A 48 -36.71 14.03 -27.95
N GLU A 49 -37.63 13.17 -27.51
CA GLU A 49 -37.71 12.80 -26.09
C GLU A 49 -36.50 11.98 -25.63
N ARG A 50 -36.00 11.06 -26.46
CA ARG A 50 -34.75 10.32 -26.19
C ARG A 50 -33.57 11.27 -26.00
N GLU A 51 -33.40 12.23 -26.91
CA GLU A 51 -32.34 13.24 -26.83
C GLU A 51 -32.48 14.12 -25.59
N ARG A 52 -33.70 14.53 -25.23
CA ARG A 52 -33.96 15.28 -23.99
C ARG A 52 -33.58 14.49 -22.74
N VAL A 53 -33.94 13.22 -22.66
CA VAL A 53 -33.58 12.34 -21.55
C VAL A 53 -32.06 12.16 -21.49
N ALA A 54 -31.39 11.92 -22.63
CA ALA A 54 -29.94 11.78 -22.70
C ALA A 54 -29.21 13.07 -22.30
N GLY A 55 -29.72 14.22 -22.73
CA GLY A 55 -29.22 15.54 -22.34
C GLY A 55 -29.31 15.78 -20.83
N ARG A 56 -30.47 15.50 -20.23
CA ARG A 56 -30.66 15.59 -18.76
C ARG A 56 -29.67 14.70 -18.01
N HIS A 57 -29.57 13.43 -18.41
CA HIS A 57 -28.64 12.49 -17.77
C HIS A 57 -27.17 12.94 -17.91
N THR A 58 -26.78 13.44 -19.08
CA THR A 58 -25.41 13.95 -19.31
C THR A 58 -25.11 15.17 -18.44
N GLN A 59 -26.07 16.08 -18.31
CA GLN A 59 -25.95 17.25 -17.44
C GLN A 59 -25.82 16.84 -15.97
N GLU A 60 -26.65 15.92 -15.50
CA GLU A 60 -26.57 15.39 -14.13
C GLU A 60 -25.22 14.72 -13.85
N GLN A 61 -24.69 13.94 -14.81
CA GLN A 61 -23.36 13.34 -14.69
C GLN A 61 -22.25 14.40 -14.66
N ALA A 62 -22.33 15.43 -15.50
CA ALA A 62 -21.36 16.54 -15.51
C ALA A 62 -21.37 17.31 -14.18
N GLU A 63 -22.55 17.56 -13.61
CA GLU A 63 -22.70 18.20 -12.30
C GLU A 63 -22.14 17.33 -11.16
N LEU A 64 -22.41 16.02 -11.19
CA LEU A 64 -21.87 15.07 -10.22
C LEU A 64 -20.34 14.98 -10.29
N LEU A 65 -19.79 14.87 -11.50
CA LEU A 65 -18.35 14.86 -11.73
C LEU A 65 -17.72 16.18 -11.28
N GLY A 66 -18.37 17.32 -11.56
CA GLY A 66 -17.93 18.63 -11.09
C GLY A 66 -17.92 18.74 -9.56
N LYS A 67 -18.91 18.17 -8.87
CA LYS A 67 -18.92 18.07 -7.39
C LYS A 67 -17.75 17.23 -6.88
N ARG A 68 -17.54 16.03 -7.45
CA ARG A 68 -16.43 15.14 -7.08
C ARG A 68 -15.06 15.76 -7.33
N LEU A 69 -14.89 16.49 -8.43
CA LEU A 69 -13.64 17.21 -8.73
C LEU A 69 -13.35 18.28 -7.66
N ARG A 70 -14.36 19.08 -7.27
CA ARG A 70 -14.20 20.06 -6.20
C ARG A 70 -13.83 19.41 -4.86
N GLU A 71 -14.49 18.31 -4.50
CA GLU A 71 -14.17 17.54 -3.29
C GLU A 71 -12.72 17.02 -3.30
N LEU A 72 -12.26 16.50 -4.45
CA LEU A 72 -10.88 16.04 -4.64
C LEU A 72 -9.89 17.19 -4.55
N GLU A 73 -10.16 18.32 -5.21
CA GLU A 73 -9.31 19.52 -5.15
C GLU A 73 -9.18 20.06 -3.72
N GLU A 74 -10.28 20.11 -2.97
CA GLU A 74 -10.29 20.49 -1.56
C GLU A 74 -9.51 19.49 -0.70
N SER A 75 -9.64 18.19 -0.97
CA SER A 75 -8.86 17.16 -0.30
C SER A 75 -7.36 17.33 -0.55
N VAL A 76 -6.96 17.60 -1.79
CA VAL A 76 -5.56 17.85 -2.15
C VAL A 76 -5.07 19.14 -1.47
N LYS A 77 -5.84 20.23 -1.50
CA LYS A 77 -5.53 21.49 -0.80
C LYS A 77 -5.30 21.28 0.70
N ARG A 78 -6.18 20.53 1.38
CA ARG A 78 -6.03 20.23 2.82
C ARG A 78 -4.78 19.40 3.15
N SER A 79 -4.38 18.52 2.24
CA SER A 79 -3.18 17.69 2.38
C SER A 79 -1.91 18.34 1.82
N SER A 80 -1.98 19.60 1.34
CA SER A 80 -0.87 20.22 0.63
C SER A 80 0.27 20.60 1.57
N PHE A 81 1.52 20.42 1.13
CA PHE A 81 2.72 20.78 1.90
C PHE A 81 3.89 21.21 1.02
N VAL A 82 4.85 21.91 1.63
CA VAL A 82 6.17 22.20 1.05
C VAL A 82 7.19 21.24 1.64
N LEU A 83 8.02 20.63 0.79
CA LEU A 83 9.06 19.70 1.19
C LEU A 83 10.43 20.38 1.15
N VAL A 84 11.27 20.11 2.15
CA VAL A 84 12.69 20.46 2.16
C VAL A 84 13.49 19.17 2.24
N LEU A 85 14.33 18.92 1.24
CA LEU A 85 15.25 17.80 1.20
C LEU A 85 16.67 18.32 1.41
N ILE A 86 17.35 17.84 2.43
CA ILE A 86 18.70 18.30 2.79
C ILE A 86 19.66 17.12 2.80
N ASP A 87 20.75 17.28 2.07
CA ASP A 87 21.92 16.42 2.12
C ASP A 87 22.96 16.98 3.09
N ALA A 88 22.97 16.43 4.31
CA ALA A 88 23.89 16.86 5.36
C ALA A 88 25.13 15.96 5.45
N ASP A 89 25.47 15.18 4.40
CA ASP A 89 26.68 14.36 4.37
C ASP A 89 27.97 15.21 4.30
N ALA A 90 27.90 16.40 3.70
CA ALA A 90 29.02 17.32 3.52
C ALA A 90 28.86 18.63 4.32
N ASP A 91 29.95 19.38 4.42
CA ASP A 91 30.03 20.67 5.11
C ASP A 91 29.09 21.74 4.53
N ALA A 92 28.82 21.66 3.24
CA ALA A 92 27.99 22.62 2.50
C ALA A 92 26.62 22.87 3.15
N TYR A 93 25.90 21.85 3.62
CA TYR A 93 24.55 22.02 4.18
C TYR A 93 24.48 21.74 5.67
N LEU A 94 25.61 21.85 6.37
CA LEU A 94 25.60 21.84 7.82
C LEU A 94 24.95 23.10 8.37
N PHE A 95 24.24 22.90 9.48
CA PHE A 95 23.70 24.00 10.27
C PHE A 95 24.85 24.84 10.84
N ASP A 96 24.57 26.11 11.13
CA ASP A 96 25.52 27.02 11.76
C ASP A 96 26.09 26.45 13.09
N ASP A 97 27.34 26.81 13.40
CA ASP A 97 28.08 26.32 14.56
C ASP A 97 27.34 26.58 15.89
N GLY A 98 26.63 27.71 15.98
CA GLY A 98 25.87 28.08 17.18
C GLY A 98 24.70 27.14 17.52
N TYR A 99 24.34 26.22 16.61
CA TYR A 99 23.36 25.17 16.89
C TYR A 99 23.98 23.90 17.48
N PHE A 100 25.30 23.73 17.43
CA PHE A 100 25.98 22.56 18.01
C PHE A 100 26.49 22.78 19.43
N ASP A 101 26.47 24.03 19.92
CA ASP A 101 26.88 24.41 21.28
C ASP A 101 26.10 23.66 22.37
N ASP A 102 24.80 23.43 22.14
CA ASP A 102 23.92 22.71 23.06
C ASP A 102 23.50 21.36 22.45
N PRO A 103 24.01 20.23 22.95
CA PRO A 103 23.70 18.90 22.42
C PRO A 103 22.27 18.43 22.72
N VAL A 104 21.55 19.11 23.62
CA VAL A 104 20.17 18.77 24.02
C VAL A 104 19.17 19.57 23.20
N GLU A 105 19.41 20.88 23.04
CA GLU A 105 18.43 21.81 22.47
C GLU A 105 18.82 22.39 21.10
N GLY A 106 20.09 22.22 20.71
CA GLY A 106 20.65 22.74 19.46
C GLY A 106 19.87 22.33 18.22
N GLY A 107 19.51 21.04 18.13
CA GLY A 107 18.72 20.52 17.01
C GLY A 107 17.32 21.13 16.96
N ARG A 108 16.68 21.35 18.12
CA ARG A 108 15.36 21.99 18.18
C ARG A 108 15.42 23.44 17.68
N ARG A 109 16.43 24.21 18.09
CA ARG A 109 16.64 25.58 17.61
C ARG A 109 16.86 25.62 16.09
N ALA A 110 17.69 24.71 15.56
CA ALA A 110 17.96 24.60 14.13
C ALA A 110 16.69 24.28 13.32
N ALA A 111 15.88 23.32 13.80
CA ALA A 111 14.60 22.96 13.18
C ALA A 111 13.64 24.15 13.12
N LEU A 112 13.44 24.85 14.25
CA LEU A 112 12.53 26.00 14.29
C LEU A 112 13.01 27.16 13.43
N ALA A 113 14.33 27.41 13.39
CA ALA A 113 14.92 28.44 12.53
C ALA A 113 14.71 28.11 11.04
N LEU A 114 14.99 26.87 10.63
CA LEU A 114 14.77 26.41 9.26
C LEU A 114 13.29 26.47 8.88
N GLY A 115 12.40 25.95 9.71
CA GLY A 115 10.95 25.96 9.46
C GLY A 115 10.41 27.38 9.33
N SER A 116 10.85 28.31 10.18
CA SER A 116 10.45 29.72 10.12
C SER A 116 10.98 30.41 8.86
N ALA A 117 12.23 30.14 8.47
CA ALA A 117 12.82 30.68 7.25
C ALA A 117 12.06 30.22 5.99
N VAL A 118 11.72 28.93 5.93
CA VAL A 118 10.98 28.33 4.81
C VAL A 118 9.56 28.87 4.74
N LYS A 119 8.83 28.97 5.87
CA LYS A 119 7.48 29.55 5.91
C LYS A 119 7.49 31.02 5.47
N LYS A 120 8.45 31.81 5.96
CA LYS A 120 8.62 33.22 5.57
C LYS A 120 8.87 33.36 4.06
N TRP A 121 9.78 32.55 3.52
CA TRP A 121 10.08 32.53 2.09
C TRP A 121 8.84 32.11 1.26
N TRP A 122 8.17 31.03 1.64
CA TRP A 122 6.99 30.53 0.94
C TRP A 122 5.87 31.56 0.86
N LYS A 123 5.61 32.27 1.96
CA LYS A 123 4.58 33.31 2.03
C LYS A 123 4.91 34.50 1.12
N ALA A 124 6.19 34.83 0.94
CA ALA A 124 6.62 35.90 0.04
C ALA A 124 6.45 35.49 -1.44
N GLU A 125 6.81 34.26 -1.79
CA GLU A 125 6.72 33.76 -3.17
C GLU A 125 5.29 33.43 -3.59
N ASN A 126 4.45 32.93 -2.66
CA ASN A 126 3.09 32.46 -2.94
C ASN A 126 2.03 33.05 -1.99
N PRO A 127 1.73 34.37 -2.07
CA PRO A 127 0.79 35.03 -1.15
C PRO A 127 -0.63 34.45 -1.20
N SER A 128 -1.06 33.92 -2.34
CA SER A 128 -2.40 33.37 -2.57
C SER A 128 -2.65 32.02 -1.89
N LEU A 129 -1.59 31.29 -1.52
CA LEU A 129 -1.66 29.93 -0.99
C LEU A 129 -1.54 29.89 0.55
N GLY A 130 -1.30 31.04 1.20
CA GLY A 130 -1.29 31.17 2.66
C GLY A 130 -0.20 30.36 3.37
N ASP A 131 -0.39 30.13 4.66
CA ASP A 131 0.47 29.25 5.46
C ASP A 131 0.21 27.79 5.11
N ILE A 132 1.26 27.12 4.63
CA ILE A 132 1.23 25.71 4.26
C ILE A 132 2.18 24.92 5.19
N PRO A 133 1.82 23.69 5.60
CA PRO A 133 2.72 22.82 6.35
C PRO A 133 4.06 22.61 5.65
N VAL A 134 5.15 22.62 6.42
CA VAL A 134 6.50 22.36 5.93
C VAL A 134 6.93 20.98 6.40
N VAL A 135 7.42 20.16 5.48
CA VAL A 135 8.00 18.85 5.75
C VAL A 135 9.48 18.94 5.52
N VAL A 136 10.29 18.58 6.49
CA VAL A 136 11.76 18.62 6.35
C VAL A 136 12.31 17.21 6.47
N LYS A 137 13.18 16.82 5.54
CA LYS A 137 13.91 15.56 5.61
C LYS A 137 15.38 15.83 5.38
N VAL A 138 16.14 15.70 6.45
CA VAL A 138 17.60 15.77 6.45
C VAL A 138 18.13 14.35 6.44
N PHE A 139 19.05 14.05 5.52
CA PHE A 139 19.73 12.77 5.47
C PHE A 139 21.22 13.00 5.71
N ALA A 140 21.80 12.21 6.61
CA ALA A 140 23.22 12.28 6.92
C ALA A 140 23.81 10.89 7.20
N ASN A 141 25.04 10.64 6.75
CA ASN A 141 25.87 9.53 7.18
C ASN A 141 26.41 9.81 8.58
N GLY A 142 25.73 9.28 9.59
CA GLY A 142 26.00 9.60 10.99
C GLY A 142 27.45 9.36 11.42
N ASP A 143 28.09 8.27 11.00
CA ASP A 143 29.48 8.00 11.37
C ASP A 143 30.46 8.99 10.72
N GLY A 144 30.27 9.27 9.41
CA GLY A 144 31.14 10.17 8.67
C GLY A 144 31.02 11.61 9.16
N LEU A 145 29.79 12.07 9.36
CA LEU A 145 29.51 13.42 9.83
C LEU A 145 29.97 13.63 11.28
N ALA A 146 29.73 12.67 12.18
CA ALA A 146 30.18 12.78 13.58
C ALA A 146 31.70 12.94 13.67
N GLN A 147 32.46 12.12 12.92
CA GLN A 147 33.92 12.21 12.88
C GLN A 147 34.43 13.52 12.27
N LEU A 148 33.71 14.07 11.30
CA LEU A 148 34.04 15.34 10.64
C LEU A 148 33.79 16.53 11.58
N LEU A 149 32.67 16.53 12.32
CA LEU A 149 32.37 17.53 13.35
C LEU A 149 33.33 17.48 14.56
N LEU A 150 33.76 16.28 14.97
CA LEU A 150 34.78 16.11 16.00
C LEU A 150 36.14 16.66 15.56
N ARG A 151 36.57 16.35 14.33
CA ARG A 151 37.85 16.83 13.78
C ARG A 151 37.88 18.35 13.63
N ALA A 152 36.76 18.95 13.27
CA ALA A 152 36.60 20.40 13.18
C ALA A 152 36.50 21.10 14.56
N GLY A 153 36.41 20.34 15.67
CA GLY A 153 36.32 20.89 17.01
C GLY A 153 34.96 21.50 17.38
N ILE A 154 33.94 21.34 16.54
CA ILE A 154 32.59 21.88 16.76
C ILE A 154 31.87 21.10 17.86
N VAL A 155 32.02 19.78 17.78
CA VAL A 155 31.41 18.85 18.73
C VAL A 155 32.49 18.30 19.65
N LYS A 156 32.20 18.20 20.95
CA LYS A 156 33.13 17.66 21.96
C LYS A 156 33.00 16.15 22.20
N ARG A 157 31.89 15.54 21.77
CA ARG A 157 31.56 14.12 22.03
C ARG A 157 30.95 13.45 20.81
N ASP A 158 31.36 12.23 20.52
CA ASP A 158 30.90 11.45 19.35
C ASP A 158 29.37 11.24 19.30
N ASN A 159 28.71 11.19 20.46
CA ASN A 159 27.25 11.03 20.54
C ASN A 159 26.45 12.34 20.39
N ALA A 160 27.09 13.51 20.26
CA ALA A 160 26.34 14.77 20.21
C ALA A 160 25.52 14.92 18.93
N LEU A 161 25.99 14.37 17.80
CA LEU A 161 25.23 14.38 16.54
C LEU A 161 23.92 13.59 16.65
N ALA A 162 23.93 12.45 17.37
CA ALA A 162 22.71 11.67 17.60
C ALA A 162 21.71 12.44 18.49
N GLY A 163 22.21 13.18 19.49
CA GLY A 163 21.39 14.08 20.31
C GLY A 163 20.79 15.24 19.51
N PHE A 164 21.60 15.86 18.65
CA PHE A 164 21.17 16.90 17.71
C PHE A 164 20.08 16.38 16.75
N ALA A 165 20.31 15.23 16.10
CA ALA A 165 19.35 14.63 15.19
C ALA A 165 18.03 14.28 15.90
N SER A 166 18.11 13.75 17.12
CA SER A 166 16.93 13.43 17.92
C SER A 166 16.14 14.68 18.32
N SER A 167 16.81 15.74 18.78
CA SER A 167 16.15 16.99 19.19
C SER A 167 15.58 17.76 17.99
N PHE A 168 16.26 17.71 16.83
CA PHE A 168 15.73 18.24 15.56
C PHE A 168 14.42 17.55 15.17
N SER A 169 14.40 16.21 15.20
CA SER A 169 13.19 15.45 14.86
C SER A 169 12.06 15.55 15.87
N GLN A 170 12.34 15.94 17.11
CA GLN A 170 11.32 16.16 18.13
C GLN A 170 10.75 17.58 18.09
N ALA A 171 11.38 18.50 17.34
CA ALA A 171 10.99 19.90 17.31
C ALA A 171 9.64 20.13 16.62
N ASP A 172 9.34 19.34 15.58
CA ASP A 172 8.13 19.44 14.78
C ASP A 172 7.75 18.04 14.25
N GLU A 173 6.46 17.75 14.17
CA GLU A 173 5.92 16.45 13.78
C GLU A 173 6.29 16.04 12.34
N MET A 174 6.60 17.01 11.48
CA MET A 174 6.89 16.79 10.06
C MET A 174 8.39 16.88 9.74
N PHE A 175 9.25 16.94 10.77
CA PHE A 175 10.69 17.15 10.62
C PHE A 175 11.45 15.88 10.96
N ASP A 176 12.19 15.38 9.99
CA ASP A 176 12.97 14.15 10.12
C ASP A 176 14.46 14.44 9.91
N PHE A 177 15.29 14.06 10.89
CA PHE A 177 16.73 13.95 10.74
C PHE A 177 17.13 12.48 10.73
N VAL A 178 17.48 11.97 9.55
CA VAL A 178 17.71 10.54 9.33
C VAL A 178 19.20 10.25 9.20
N LEU A 179 19.75 9.63 10.24
CA LEU A 179 21.09 9.06 10.22
C LEU A 179 21.06 7.72 9.48
N VAL A 180 21.58 7.66 8.24
CA VAL A 180 21.45 6.50 7.34
C VAL A 180 22.39 5.33 7.67
N GLY A 181 23.38 5.57 8.53
CA GLY A 181 24.41 4.59 8.90
C GLY A 181 25.49 4.41 7.83
N LYS A 182 26.38 3.43 8.04
CA LYS A 182 27.58 3.22 7.21
C LYS A 182 27.26 2.84 5.77
N GLY A 183 27.96 3.50 4.84
CA GLY A 183 27.98 3.13 3.42
C GLY A 183 28.04 4.36 2.53
N LYS A 184 28.85 4.27 1.48
CA LYS A 184 28.91 5.28 0.42
C LYS A 184 27.56 5.36 -0.31
N ASP A 185 27.13 6.56 -0.67
CA ASP A 185 25.93 6.84 -1.48
C ASP A 185 24.58 6.43 -0.86
N ARG A 186 24.52 6.17 0.46
CA ARG A 186 23.28 5.76 1.15
C ARG A 186 22.33 6.94 1.35
N ALA A 187 22.86 8.12 1.69
CA ALA A 187 22.08 9.34 1.80
C ALA A 187 21.53 9.73 0.42
N ASP A 188 22.38 9.73 -0.60
CA ASP A 188 22.03 10.11 -1.97
C ASP A 188 20.92 9.24 -2.55
N HIS A 189 20.97 7.93 -2.29
CA HIS A 189 19.92 7.02 -2.72
C HIS A 189 18.57 7.35 -2.07
N LYS A 190 18.57 7.72 -0.79
CA LYS A 190 17.33 8.13 -0.09
C LYS A 190 16.83 9.48 -0.58
N ILE A 191 17.70 10.45 -0.78
CA ILE A 191 17.36 11.79 -1.28
C ILE A 191 16.78 11.67 -2.69
N THR A 192 17.45 10.92 -3.57
CA THR A 192 16.99 10.65 -4.93
C THR A 192 15.64 9.94 -4.94
N GLY A 193 15.46 8.94 -4.08
CA GLY A 193 14.18 8.22 -3.94
C GLY A 193 13.05 9.12 -3.43
N ALA A 194 13.34 9.95 -2.44
CA ALA A 194 12.39 10.93 -1.89
C ALA A 194 12.00 11.95 -2.96
N LEU A 195 12.97 12.55 -3.65
CA LEU A 195 12.72 13.52 -4.72
C LEU A 195 11.78 12.93 -5.78
N LYS A 196 12.08 11.73 -6.29
CA LYS A 196 11.24 11.04 -7.29
C LYS A 196 9.79 10.89 -6.82
N HIS A 197 9.59 10.47 -5.57
CA HIS A 197 8.26 10.25 -5.03
C HIS A 197 7.47 11.55 -4.84
N TYR A 198 8.10 12.59 -4.31
CA TYR A 198 7.40 13.83 -3.97
C TYR A 198 7.20 14.78 -5.16
N VAL A 199 8.07 14.72 -6.18
CA VAL A 199 7.86 15.47 -7.44
C VAL A 199 6.55 15.06 -8.11
N GLU A 200 6.25 13.77 -8.14
CA GLU A 200 5.01 13.24 -8.74
C GLU A 200 3.78 13.39 -7.83
N SER A 201 3.97 13.68 -6.54
CA SER A 201 2.87 13.78 -5.57
C SER A 201 2.06 15.08 -5.76
N PRO A 202 0.72 15.01 -5.95
CA PRO A 202 -0.13 16.21 -6.07
C PRO A 202 -0.22 17.03 -4.77
N SER A 203 -0.03 16.39 -3.61
CA SER A 203 -0.04 17.04 -2.31
C SER A 203 1.25 17.84 -2.04
N CYS A 204 2.37 17.45 -2.64
CA CYS A 204 3.58 18.25 -2.56
C CYS A 204 3.46 19.42 -3.54
N ARG A 205 3.37 20.64 -3.02
CA ARG A 205 3.25 21.85 -3.84
C ARG A 205 4.60 22.37 -4.32
N HIS A 206 5.62 22.20 -3.49
CA HIS A 206 6.95 22.72 -3.75
C HIS A 206 8.03 21.92 -3.04
N ILE A 207 9.22 21.87 -3.62
CA ILE A 207 10.38 21.17 -3.11
C ILE A 207 11.57 22.14 -3.07
N LEU A 208 12.09 22.39 -1.87
CA LEU A 208 13.39 22.98 -1.66
C LEU A 208 14.44 21.87 -1.62
N PHE A 209 15.39 21.90 -2.57
CA PHE A 209 16.39 20.88 -2.73
C PHE A 209 17.77 21.40 -2.33
N ALA A 210 18.29 20.92 -1.20
CA ALA A 210 19.52 21.35 -0.57
C ALA A 210 20.59 20.24 -0.62
N ALA A 211 21.04 19.94 -1.84
CA ALA A 211 22.10 18.95 -2.09
C ALA A 211 22.99 19.38 -3.27
N CYS A 212 23.13 20.68 -3.50
CA CYS A 212 23.82 21.24 -4.66
C CYS A 212 25.35 21.20 -4.58
N HIS A 213 25.94 20.39 -3.68
CA HIS A 213 27.38 20.23 -3.54
C HIS A 213 27.91 19.03 -4.33
N ASP A 214 27.06 18.03 -4.61
CA ASP A 214 27.41 16.83 -5.39
C ASP A 214 26.78 16.86 -6.79
N ASN A 215 27.63 16.83 -7.83
CA ASN A 215 27.19 16.77 -9.22
C ASN A 215 26.41 15.47 -9.56
N GLY A 216 26.47 14.45 -8.69
CA GLY A 216 25.67 13.22 -8.80
C GLY A 216 24.15 13.48 -8.91
N TYR A 217 23.65 14.55 -8.30
CA TYR A 217 22.23 14.90 -8.37
C TYR A 217 21.80 15.61 -9.66
N VAL A 218 22.74 16.22 -10.40
CA VAL A 218 22.45 17.01 -11.61
C VAL A 218 21.71 16.16 -12.64
N ARG A 219 22.20 14.95 -12.93
CA ARG A 219 21.55 14.01 -13.86
C ARG A 219 20.11 13.64 -13.48
N THR A 220 19.79 13.71 -12.18
CA THR A 220 18.42 13.46 -11.71
C THR A 220 17.55 14.70 -11.90
N LEU A 221 18.08 15.89 -11.60
CA LEU A 221 17.38 17.17 -11.72
C LEU A 221 17.14 17.60 -13.18
N GLU A 222 18.09 17.32 -14.09
CA GLU A 222 17.95 17.58 -15.54
C GLU A 222 16.67 16.98 -16.15
N LYS A 223 16.21 15.85 -15.60
CA LYS A 223 14.98 15.20 -16.06
C LYS A 223 13.74 16.03 -15.78
N TYR A 224 13.75 16.76 -14.65
CA TYR A 224 12.64 17.59 -14.20
C TYR A 224 12.74 19.02 -14.74
N ASP A 225 13.96 19.51 -15.02
CA ASP A 225 14.17 20.82 -15.65
C ASP A 225 13.53 20.90 -17.05
N ARG A 226 13.47 19.78 -17.78
CA ARG A 226 12.86 19.70 -19.12
C ARG A 226 11.34 19.86 -19.13
N GLU A 227 10.66 19.65 -18.00
CA GLU A 227 9.21 19.70 -17.92
C GLU A 227 8.75 20.95 -17.14
N PRO A 228 8.04 21.91 -17.77
CA PRO A 228 7.74 23.21 -17.15
C PRO A 228 6.93 23.14 -15.84
N SER A 229 6.08 22.12 -15.70
CA SER A 229 5.25 21.87 -14.52
C SER A 229 6.10 21.47 -13.30
N THR A 230 7.08 20.60 -13.50
CA THR A 230 7.94 20.09 -12.43
C THR A 230 9.12 21.01 -12.15
N ALA A 231 9.65 21.72 -13.17
CA ALA A 231 10.68 22.74 -13.00
C ALA A 231 10.24 23.86 -12.05
N LYS A 232 8.99 24.35 -12.18
CA LYS A 232 8.43 25.36 -11.26
C LYS A 232 8.24 24.86 -9.83
N LYS A 233 8.13 23.55 -9.63
CA LYS A 233 7.90 22.91 -8.33
C LYS A 233 9.20 22.70 -7.54
N ILE A 234 10.36 22.85 -8.16
CA ILE A 234 11.67 22.61 -7.52
C ILE A 234 12.43 23.93 -7.43
N THR A 235 12.99 24.22 -6.26
CA THR A 235 13.93 25.34 -6.06
C THR A 235 15.19 24.82 -5.38
N LEU A 236 16.34 25.20 -5.93
CA LEU A 236 17.65 24.82 -5.41
C LEU A 236 18.01 25.71 -4.23
N LEU A 237 18.19 25.09 -3.06
CA LEU A 237 18.75 25.78 -1.91
C LEU A 237 20.28 25.76 -2.05
N ARG A 238 20.89 26.90 -2.38
CA ARG A 238 22.34 27.02 -2.55
C ARG A 238 23.01 27.24 -1.19
N SER A 239 24.26 26.78 -1.11
CA SER A 239 25.17 27.06 0.00
C SER A 239 26.47 27.69 -0.52
N PHE A 240 27.42 27.98 0.38
CA PHE A 240 28.75 28.51 0.05
C PHE A 240 29.51 27.64 -0.96
N GLN A 241 29.26 26.33 -0.96
CA GLN A 241 29.76 25.40 -1.95
C GLN A 241 28.60 24.90 -2.83
N THR A 242 28.59 25.34 -4.08
CA THR A 242 27.62 24.89 -5.10
C THR A 242 28.40 24.36 -6.31
N GLY A 243 28.07 23.16 -6.77
CA GLY A 243 28.67 22.54 -7.95
C GLY A 243 28.42 23.38 -9.20
N ARG A 244 29.45 23.54 -10.05
CA ARG A 244 29.36 24.41 -11.24
C ARG A 244 28.26 23.96 -12.21
N GLU A 245 28.01 22.65 -12.28
CA GLU A 245 26.99 22.02 -13.12
C GLU A 245 25.54 22.31 -12.66
N PHE A 246 25.33 22.81 -11.44
CA PHE A 246 23.99 23.28 -11.03
C PHE A 246 23.63 24.63 -11.64
N SER A 247 24.61 25.39 -12.14
CA SER A 247 24.37 26.67 -12.81
C SER A 247 23.84 26.50 -14.22
N SER A 248 24.05 25.33 -14.84
CA SER A 248 23.48 24.99 -16.14
C SER A 248 22.01 24.55 -16.09
N LEU A 249 21.46 24.33 -14.89
CA LEU A 249 20.04 24.01 -14.71
C LEU A 249 19.21 25.30 -14.72
N GLY A 250 18.05 25.29 -15.40
CA GLY A 250 17.12 26.42 -15.45
C GLY A 250 16.27 26.60 -14.18
N LEU A 251 16.63 25.93 -13.08
CA LEU A 251 15.86 25.92 -11.84
C LEU A 251 16.11 27.17 -10.98
N PRO A 252 15.07 27.73 -10.33
CA PRO A 252 15.23 28.85 -9.42
C PRO A 252 16.09 28.45 -8.22
N SER A 253 16.78 29.43 -7.62
CA SER A 253 17.67 29.18 -6.49
C SER A 253 17.56 30.23 -5.38
N ILE A 254 17.71 29.79 -4.14
CA ILE A 254 17.62 30.62 -2.92
C ILE A 254 18.74 30.24 -1.94
N THR A 255 18.97 31.08 -0.93
CA THR A 255 19.92 30.82 0.17
C THR A 255 19.29 31.16 1.52
N PHE A 256 19.68 30.45 2.58
CA PHE A 256 19.27 30.74 3.96
C PHE A 256 20.50 30.98 4.85
N GLU A 257 21.04 32.20 4.78
CA GLU A 257 22.30 32.59 5.43
C GLU A 257 22.31 32.53 6.96
N SER A 258 21.13 32.53 7.59
CA SER A 258 20.98 32.48 9.06
C SER A 258 20.78 31.07 9.61
N VAL A 259 20.69 30.06 8.74
CA VAL A 259 20.38 28.67 9.13
C VAL A 259 21.57 27.76 8.86
N PHE A 260 22.21 27.92 7.72
CA PHE A 260 23.37 27.12 7.31
C PHE A 260 24.67 27.89 7.48
N ARG A 261 25.77 27.16 7.56
CA ARG A 261 27.12 27.74 7.60
C ARG A 261 27.38 28.64 6.40
N LYS A 262 28.25 29.63 6.61
CA LYS A 262 28.74 30.53 5.54
C LYS A 262 30.09 30.12 4.97
N HIS A 263 30.83 29.29 5.70
CA HIS A 263 32.20 28.93 5.38
C HIS A 263 32.43 27.43 5.62
N PRO A 264 33.39 26.82 4.89
CA PRO A 264 33.83 25.45 5.11
C PRO A 264 34.24 25.19 6.57
N LEU A 265 34.30 23.93 6.94
CA LEU A 265 34.81 23.53 8.26
C LEU A 265 36.30 23.88 8.40
N PRO A 266 36.75 24.31 9.61
CA PRO A 266 38.17 24.50 9.86
C PRO A 266 38.94 23.19 9.66
N GLU A 267 40.09 23.24 8.97
CA GLU A 267 41.01 22.10 8.87
C GLU A 267 41.62 21.84 10.25
N GLY A 268 41.23 20.73 10.88
CA GLY A 268 41.78 20.33 12.19
C GLY A 268 43.23 19.84 12.05
N ASN A 269 44.16 20.44 12.80
CA ASN A 269 45.52 19.93 12.98
C ASN A 269 45.48 18.58 13.73
N LEU A 270 46.01 17.51 13.12
CA LEU A 270 46.33 16.26 13.80
C LEU A 270 47.76 16.33 14.39
N PRO A 271 48.02 15.74 15.58
CA PRO A 271 49.35 15.24 15.88
C PRO A 271 49.66 14.08 14.93
N ASP A 272 50.84 14.17 14.33
CA ASP A 272 51.39 13.30 13.30
C ASP A 272 51.15 11.80 13.58
N SER A 273 50.58 11.09 12.61
CA SER A 273 50.48 9.64 12.63
C SER A 273 51.86 9.05 12.41
N GLY A 274 52.63 8.96 13.50
CA GLY A 274 53.89 8.24 13.57
C GLY A 274 53.70 6.77 13.20
N LYS A 275 54.42 6.38 12.15
CA LYS A 275 54.75 5.05 11.64
C LYS A 275 54.51 3.90 12.63
N ALA A 276 53.84 2.86 12.13
CA ALA A 276 53.81 1.54 12.75
C ALA A 276 55.26 1.08 13.03
N ASP A 277 55.54 0.81 14.31
CA ASP A 277 56.69 0.00 14.70
C ASP A 277 56.17 -1.27 15.38
N ASP A 278 56.71 -2.38 14.89
CA ASP A 278 56.29 -3.74 15.06
C ASP A 278 57.21 -4.36 16.11
N SER A 279 56.78 -4.44 17.37
CA SER A 279 57.30 -5.39 18.37
C SER A 279 56.75 -5.17 19.77
N VAL A 280 55.73 -5.92 20.20
CA VAL A 280 55.75 -6.48 21.57
C VAL A 280 55.12 -7.87 21.59
N ARG A 281 56.04 -8.80 21.84
CA ARG A 281 55.99 -10.22 22.19
C ARG A 281 54.81 -10.64 23.09
N VAL A 282 54.08 -11.65 22.60
CA VAL A 282 53.13 -12.49 23.36
C VAL A 282 53.91 -13.43 24.28
N THR A 283 53.48 -13.56 25.54
CA THR A 283 53.75 -14.76 26.36
C THR A 283 52.43 -15.28 26.97
N PRO A 284 52.20 -16.60 26.98
CA PRO A 284 50.98 -17.20 27.53
C PRO A 284 51.21 -17.66 28.98
N SER A 285 50.17 -17.64 29.83
CA SER A 285 50.19 -18.35 31.10
C SER A 285 48.89 -19.10 31.34
N VAL A 286 49.06 -20.36 31.72
CA VAL A 286 48.08 -21.42 31.95
C VAL A 286 47.98 -21.64 33.47
N ASN A 287 46.76 -21.53 34.04
CA ASN A 287 46.05 -22.33 35.08
C ASN A 287 46.82 -23.18 36.15
N PRO A 288 46.18 -23.71 37.24
CA PRO A 288 44.90 -23.42 37.93
C PRO A 288 44.92 -23.51 39.50
N LYS A 289 43.76 -23.23 40.13
CA LYS A 289 43.23 -23.73 41.44
C LYS A 289 43.97 -23.39 42.76
N THR A 290 43.23 -22.82 43.72
CA THR A 290 42.94 -23.44 45.05
C THR A 290 41.91 -22.63 45.86
N LEU A 291 41.04 -23.37 46.57
CA LEU A 291 40.15 -22.91 47.65
C LEU A 291 40.93 -22.84 48.98
N PRO A 292 40.48 -22.09 49.98
CA PRO A 292 39.77 -22.75 51.09
C PRO A 292 38.58 -21.98 51.68
N SER A 293 37.69 -22.76 52.29
CA SER A 293 36.54 -22.39 53.12
C SER A 293 36.97 -22.03 54.54
N THR A 294 36.37 -21.00 55.16
CA THR A 294 36.17 -20.93 56.62
C THR A 294 34.88 -20.18 56.96
N ASN A 295 34.15 -20.74 57.93
CA ASN A 295 32.88 -20.29 58.48
C ASN A 295 33.04 -19.05 59.38
N GLY A 296 32.04 -18.17 59.39
CA GLY A 296 31.92 -17.08 60.34
C GLY A 296 30.53 -16.45 60.31
N THR A 297 29.68 -16.90 61.22
CA THR A 297 28.34 -16.38 61.51
C THR A 297 28.41 -14.95 62.07
N THR A 298 27.61 -14.00 61.56
CA THR A 298 26.91 -12.96 62.34
C THR A 298 25.92 -12.18 61.46
N GLN A 299 24.89 -11.64 62.12
CA GLN A 299 23.56 -11.36 61.59
C GLN A 299 23.38 -9.98 60.92
N ALA A 300 22.36 -9.97 60.05
CA ALA A 300 21.38 -8.92 59.79
C ALA A 300 21.80 -7.60 59.10
N SER A 301 21.36 -7.44 57.85
CA SER A 301 20.27 -6.50 57.53
C SER A 301 19.77 -6.64 56.09
N GLN A 302 18.45 -6.80 55.96
CA GLN A 302 17.58 -6.32 54.86
C GLN A 302 17.68 -6.95 53.45
N GLY A 303 16.93 -8.06 53.30
CA GLY A 303 15.79 -8.16 52.37
C GLY A 303 16.03 -8.54 50.91
N PRO A 304 15.55 -9.72 50.46
CA PRO A 304 15.23 -9.95 49.07
C PRO A 304 13.72 -10.08 48.83
N SER A 305 13.29 -9.36 47.79
CA SER A 305 12.09 -9.58 46.99
C SER A 305 11.91 -11.06 46.63
N SER A 306 10.78 -11.64 47.00
CA SER A 306 10.28 -12.91 46.49
C SER A 306 8.75 -12.90 46.51
N TYR A 307 8.15 -12.39 45.44
CA TYR A 307 6.75 -12.68 45.13
C TYR A 307 6.69 -14.03 44.41
N ALA A 308 6.76 -15.10 45.18
CA ALA A 308 6.27 -16.40 44.77
C ALA A 308 5.64 -17.13 45.96
N GLN A 309 4.33 -17.32 45.85
CA GLN A 309 3.47 -18.27 46.55
C GLN A 309 2.86 -17.82 47.89
N GLN A 310 1.62 -17.36 47.81
CA GLN A 310 0.51 -18.07 48.46
C GLN A 310 -0.79 -17.92 47.66
N VAL A 311 -1.62 -18.94 47.82
CA VAL A 311 -2.72 -19.39 46.97
C VAL A 311 -4.04 -18.73 47.38
N ALA A 312 -4.93 -18.57 46.39
CA ALA A 312 -6.38 -18.43 46.52
C ALA A 312 -6.93 -17.27 47.36
N LEU A 313 -7.16 -16.12 46.72
CA LEU A 313 -8.35 -15.31 46.97
C LEU A 313 -8.88 -14.80 45.61
N LEU A 314 -10.18 -15.00 45.37
CA LEU A 314 -10.89 -14.42 44.24
C LEU A 314 -10.68 -12.89 44.22
N PRO A 315 -10.45 -12.25 43.06
CA PRO A 315 -10.47 -10.80 43.00
C PRO A 315 -11.93 -10.34 43.09
N ALA A 316 -12.24 -9.65 44.18
CA ALA A 316 -13.30 -8.67 44.25
C ALA A 316 -13.01 -7.57 43.22
N ASN A 317 -13.48 -7.76 41.99
CA ASN A 317 -13.74 -6.74 40.97
C ASN A 317 -14.11 -7.48 39.68
N GLY A 318 -15.41 -7.76 39.48
CA GLY A 318 -16.18 -8.09 38.25
C GLY A 318 -15.53 -8.56 36.93
N ALA A 319 -14.26 -8.94 36.86
CA ALA A 319 -13.53 -9.24 35.66
C ALA A 319 -13.73 -10.72 35.30
N ARG A 320 -14.31 -10.97 34.12
CA ARG A 320 -14.43 -12.32 33.58
C ARG A 320 -13.02 -12.91 33.32
N PRO A 321 -12.77 -14.19 33.66
CA PRO A 321 -11.50 -14.84 33.35
C PRO A 321 -11.25 -14.85 31.84
N LEU A 322 -9.99 -14.66 31.44
CA LEU A 322 -9.58 -14.75 30.03
C LEU A 322 -9.94 -16.13 29.47
N PRO A 323 -10.34 -16.23 28.18
CA PRO A 323 -10.64 -17.51 27.55
C PRO A 323 -9.45 -18.48 27.64
N ARG A 324 -9.74 -19.79 27.62
CA ARG A 324 -8.70 -20.82 27.67
C ARG A 324 -8.07 -20.99 26.29
N PHE A 325 -6.80 -21.43 26.25
CA PHE A 325 -6.13 -21.69 24.98
C PHE A 325 -6.88 -22.73 24.16
N GLY A 326 -7.19 -22.41 22.90
CA GLY A 326 -7.95 -23.28 22.00
C GLY A 326 -9.47 -23.12 22.07
N THR A 327 -10.02 -22.32 23.00
CA THR A 327 -11.46 -22.02 23.05
C THR A 327 -11.86 -20.79 22.23
N ILE A 328 -10.88 -20.13 21.61
CA ILE A 328 -11.07 -18.99 20.73
C ILE A 328 -11.02 -19.54 19.31
N GLY A 329 -12.07 -19.30 18.52
CA GLY A 329 -12.13 -19.71 17.13
C GLY A 329 -10.95 -19.16 16.32
N VAL A 330 -10.60 -19.83 15.23
CA VAL A 330 -9.47 -19.45 14.36
C VAL A 330 -9.57 -18.02 13.81
N ASP A 331 -10.77 -17.45 13.81
CA ASP A 331 -11.09 -16.12 13.28
C ASP A 331 -11.30 -15.05 14.36
N ALA A 332 -10.97 -15.33 15.64
CA ALA A 332 -11.14 -14.39 16.74
C ALA A 332 -9.81 -14.01 17.42
N ILE A 333 -9.66 -12.73 17.75
CA ILE A 333 -8.47 -12.17 18.40
C ILE A 333 -8.89 -11.44 19.68
N LEU A 334 -8.20 -11.71 20.79
CA LEU A 334 -8.44 -10.97 22.04
C LEU A 334 -7.85 -9.58 21.97
N VAL A 335 -8.62 -8.59 22.40
CA VAL A 335 -8.18 -7.21 22.58
C VAL A 335 -8.55 -6.71 23.97
N ASN A 336 -7.75 -5.80 24.52
CA ASN A 336 -8.10 -5.08 25.74
C ASN A 336 -9.07 -3.91 25.43
N GLY A 337 -9.48 -3.15 26.45
CA GLY A 337 -10.37 -1.99 26.30
C GLY A 337 -9.85 -0.89 25.36
N ASP A 338 -8.53 -0.85 25.13
CA ASP A 338 -7.86 0.11 24.23
C ASP A 338 -7.68 -0.45 22.81
N GLY A 339 -8.25 -1.63 22.50
CA GLY A 339 -8.10 -2.29 21.21
C GLY A 339 -6.72 -2.93 20.97
N LEU A 340 -5.88 -3.07 22.01
CA LEU A 340 -4.56 -3.70 21.92
C LEU A 340 -4.69 -5.22 22.00
N ARG A 341 -3.99 -5.93 21.10
CA ARG A 341 -4.03 -7.39 21.02
C ARG A 341 -3.47 -8.05 22.29
N LEU A 342 -4.28 -8.88 22.91
CA LEU A 342 -3.92 -9.75 24.02
C LEU A 342 -3.63 -11.17 23.53
N ASP A 343 -2.67 -11.84 24.17
CA ASP A 343 -2.38 -13.25 23.93
C ASP A 343 -3.11 -14.12 24.97
N CYS A 344 -3.85 -15.12 24.49
CA CYS A 344 -4.54 -16.08 25.36
C CYS A 344 -3.54 -16.83 26.26
N PRO A 345 -3.78 -17.01 27.57
CA PRO A 345 -2.89 -17.75 28.47
C PRO A 345 -2.63 -19.18 27.95
N LEU A 346 -1.37 -19.59 27.87
CA LEU A 346 -1.01 -20.97 27.47
C LEU A 346 -1.19 -21.93 28.65
N PRO A 347 -1.58 -23.20 28.42
CA PRO A 347 -1.54 -24.24 29.44
C PRO A 347 -0.12 -24.43 29.97
N LYS A 348 0.05 -24.79 31.25
CA LYS A 348 1.38 -25.07 31.81
C LYS A 348 2.02 -26.23 31.06
N ALA A 349 3.25 -26.03 30.59
CA ALA A 349 4.03 -27.10 29.99
C ALA A 349 4.61 -28.01 31.07
N SER A 350 4.67 -29.32 30.83
CA SER A 350 5.33 -30.27 31.73
C SER A 350 6.83 -29.97 31.83
N GLU A 351 7.36 -29.91 33.04
CA GLU A 351 8.78 -29.65 33.31
C GLU A 351 9.69 -30.75 32.76
N THR A 352 9.23 -32.02 32.81
CA THR A 352 9.98 -33.16 32.26
C THR A 352 10.14 -33.04 30.74
N VAL A 353 9.07 -32.63 30.05
CA VAL A 353 9.09 -32.39 28.59
C VAL A 353 9.93 -31.16 28.24
N ALA A 354 9.88 -30.11 29.05
CA ALA A 354 10.68 -28.91 28.84
C ALA A 354 12.19 -29.17 28.98
N HIS A 355 12.57 -30.00 29.97
CA HIS A 355 13.94 -30.45 30.18
C HIS A 355 14.42 -31.35 29.03
N ALA A 356 13.64 -32.37 28.67
CA ALA A 356 13.95 -33.26 27.55
C ALA A 356 14.10 -32.51 26.22
N PHE A 357 13.19 -31.56 25.93
CA PHE A 357 13.27 -30.70 24.75
C PHE A 357 14.52 -29.81 24.76
N GLY A 358 14.89 -29.27 25.93
CA GLY A 358 16.14 -28.53 26.11
C GLY A 358 17.37 -29.36 25.79
N THR A 359 17.46 -30.57 26.35
CA THR A 359 18.57 -31.51 26.11
C THR A 359 18.65 -31.93 24.65
N LYS A 360 17.51 -32.25 24.01
CA LYS A 360 17.42 -32.59 22.58
C LYS A 360 17.94 -31.47 21.68
N THR A 361 17.58 -30.22 21.96
CA THR A 361 18.10 -29.06 21.20
C THR A 361 19.59 -28.78 21.41
N LYS A 362 20.14 -29.14 22.58
CA LYS A 362 21.57 -29.00 22.87
C LYS A 362 22.39 -30.09 22.18
N ILE A 363 21.92 -31.35 22.20
CA ILE A 363 22.57 -32.49 21.55
C ILE A 363 22.62 -32.31 20.03
N ASN A 364 21.52 -31.91 19.41
CA ASN A 364 21.46 -31.75 17.95
C ASN A 364 22.15 -30.47 17.43
N GLY A 365 22.65 -29.60 18.32
CA GLY A 365 23.36 -28.36 17.97
C GLY A 365 22.55 -27.35 17.15
N LYS A 366 21.24 -27.58 16.96
CA LYS A 366 20.36 -26.77 16.11
C LYS A 366 19.02 -26.54 16.80
N ARG A 367 18.46 -25.34 16.60
CA ARG A 367 17.12 -24.98 17.12
C ARG A 367 16.02 -25.44 16.16
N TYR A 368 14.82 -25.66 16.68
CA TYR A 368 13.64 -25.98 15.87
C TYR A 368 13.12 -24.76 15.11
N CYS A 369 12.67 -24.97 13.88
CA CYS A 369 12.14 -23.90 13.03
C CYS A 369 10.76 -23.44 13.51
N ASN A 370 10.66 -22.21 14.02
CA ASN A 370 9.38 -21.65 14.47
C ASN A 370 8.36 -21.55 13.33
N ARG A 371 8.80 -21.25 12.10
CA ARG A 371 7.91 -21.07 10.95
C ARG A 371 7.24 -22.37 10.54
N TYR A 372 8.02 -23.45 10.49
CA TYR A 372 7.52 -24.78 10.20
C TYR A 372 6.62 -25.33 11.33
N HIS A 373 7.07 -25.25 12.59
CA HIS A 373 6.37 -25.90 13.71
C HIS A 373 5.19 -25.11 14.28
N LEU A 374 5.11 -23.80 14.08
CA LEU A 374 3.98 -22.97 14.54
C LEU A 374 3.04 -22.52 13.42
N TYR A 375 3.54 -22.32 12.20
CA TYR A 375 2.74 -21.84 11.07
C TYR A 375 2.57 -22.90 9.96
N GLY A 376 3.05 -24.13 10.18
CA GLY A 376 2.86 -25.27 9.28
C GLY A 376 3.65 -25.21 7.97
N SER A 377 4.49 -24.19 7.75
CA SER A 377 5.24 -24.00 6.51
C SER A 377 6.61 -23.33 6.75
N CYS A 378 7.70 -23.86 6.17
CA CYS A 378 8.97 -23.14 6.00
C CYS A 378 9.30 -23.10 4.50
N PRO A 379 9.75 -21.96 3.94
CA PRO A 379 10.13 -21.83 2.52
C PRO A 379 11.36 -22.64 2.06
N GLY A 380 11.85 -23.61 2.86
CA GLY A 380 13.05 -24.40 2.57
C GLY A 380 14.36 -23.65 2.86
N GLY A 381 15.46 -24.39 3.06
CA GLY A 381 16.80 -23.80 3.31
C GLY A 381 16.99 -23.12 4.67
N CYS A 382 16.00 -23.17 5.56
CA CYS A 382 16.15 -22.64 6.92
C CYS A 382 17.03 -23.62 7.71
N GLY A 383 18.20 -23.18 8.20
CA GLY A 383 19.19 -23.98 8.94
C GLY A 383 18.74 -24.51 10.32
N TYR A 384 17.43 -24.63 10.52
CA TYR A 384 16.73 -25.02 11.73
C TYR A 384 16.07 -26.38 11.54
N LEU A 385 15.84 -27.12 12.63
CA LEU A 385 15.30 -28.48 12.58
C LEU A 385 13.82 -28.50 12.19
N HIS A 386 13.47 -29.39 11.26
CA HIS A 386 12.10 -29.70 10.80
C HIS A 386 11.59 -31.08 11.25
N GLU A 387 12.29 -31.74 12.17
CA GLU A 387 11.85 -33.02 12.70
C GLU A 387 10.51 -32.89 13.42
N ARG A 388 9.67 -33.93 13.35
CA ARG A 388 8.36 -33.95 14.01
C ARG A 388 8.48 -33.63 15.50
N MET A 389 7.73 -32.62 15.94
CA MET A 389 7.55 -32.28 17.35
C MET A 389 6.19 -32.78 17.83
N THR A 390 6.18 -33.36 19.03
CA THR A 390 4.94 -33.67 19.76
C THR A 390 4.22 -32.39 20.18
N ASP A 391 2.91 -32.47 20.44
CA ASP A 391 2.15 -31.27 20.84
C ASP A 391 2.58 -30.71 22.20
N ALA A 392 3.12 -31.57 23.08
CA ALA A 392 3.75 -31.16 24.33
C ALA A 392 5.06 -30.39 24.10
N GLU A 393 5.92 -30.84 23.17
CA GLU A 393 7.13 -30.10 22.79
C GLU A 393 6.82 -28.77 22.08
N LYS A 394 5.76 -28.73 21.24
CA LYS A 394 5.28 -27.48 20.63
C LYS A 394 4.80 -26.50 21.69
N LEU A 395 4.14 -26.97 22.74
CA LEU A 395 3.70 -26.13 23.86
C LEU A 395 4.90 -25.52 24.60
N VAL A 396 5.97 -26.31 24.85
CA VAL A 396 7.24 -25.82 25.40
C VAL A 396 7.86 -24.75 24.50
N GLN A 397 7.88 -24.98 23.18
CA GLN A 397 8.42 -24.01 22.22
C GLN A 397 7.63 -22.69 22.21
N ARG A 398 6.29 -22.75 22.31
CA ARG A 398 5.43 -21.54 22.43
C ARG A 398 5.72 -20.74 23.70
N HIS A 399 5.90 -21.41 24.84
CA HIS A 399 6.29 -20.75 26.10
C HIS A 399 7.66 -20.07 25.98
N ARG A 400 8.67 -20.73 25.41
CA ARG A 400 9.99 -20.12 25.18
C ARG A 400 9.92 -18.88 24.31
N LEU A 401 9.10 -18.87 23.25
CA LEU A 401 8.96 -17.72 22.37
C LEU A 401 8.24 -16.54 23.03
N ARG A 402 7.26 -16.80 23.91
CA ARG A 402 6.61 -15.74 24.70
C ARG A 402 7.51 -15.15 25.79
N GLY A 403 8.50 -15.92 26.25
CA GLY A 403 9.51 -15.44 27.21
C GLY A 403 10.69 -14.69 26.55
N GLN A 404 10.79 -14.67 25.22
CA GLN A 404 11.83 -13.90 24.52
C GLN A 404 11.38 -12.46 24.31
N ILE A 405 12.27 -11.52 24.64
CA ILE A 405 12.03 -10.09 24.43
C ILE A 405 11.94 -9.83 22.92
N CYS A 406 10.86 -9.17 22.49
CA CYS A 406 10.72 -8.73 21.11
C CYS A 406 11.70 -7.57 20.86
N HIS A 407 12.78 -7.83 20.10
CA HIS A 407 13.80 -6.82 19.76
C HIS A 407 13.25 -5.63 18.94
N ASP A 408 12.05 -5.76 18.37
CA ASP A 408 11.38 -4.71 17.57
C ASP A 408 10.46 -3.76 18.38
N ARG A 409 10.57 -3.75 19.73
CA ARG A 409 9.78 -2.89 20.65
C ARG A 409 8.28 -2.81 20.32
N GLY A 410 7.66 -3.92 19.90
CA GLY A 410 6.22 -4.00 19.63
C GLY A 410 5.71 -3.33 18.35
N ARG A 411 6.56 -2.87 17.42
CA ARG A 411 6.15 -2.09 16.22
C ARG A 411 5.34 -2.85 15.14
N LYS A 412 4.88 -4.09 15.37
CA LYS A 412 4.11 -4.87 14.37
C LYS A 412 2.84 -5.54 14.90
N ARG A 413 2.08 -4.86 15.77
CA ARG A 413 0.72 -5.30 16.13
C ARG A 413 -0.26 -4.11 16.24
N LYS A 414 -0.28 -3.21 15.26
CA LYS A 414 -1.53 -2.46 14.96
C LYS A 414 -2.36 -3.31 14.01
N ARG A 415 -3.69 -3.29 14.21
CA ARG A 415 -4.70 -3.95 13.38
C ARG A 415 -4.41 -3.64 11.89
N PRO A 416 -4.49 -4.61 10.97
CA PRO A 416 -4.41 -4.32 9.53
C PRO A 416 -5.52 -3.33 9.17
N ALA A 417 -5.24 -2.36 8.29
CA ALA A 417 -6.20 -1.33 7.88
C ALA A 417 -7.40 -1.88 7.07
N SER A 418 -7.47 -3.19 6.85
CA SER A 418 -8.50 -3.88 6.06
C SER A 418 -9.71 -4.36 6.87
N ASP A 419 -9.70 -4.22 8.20
CA ASP A 419 -10.83 -4.65 9.02
C ASP A 419 -11.78 -3.47 9.31
N PRO A 420 -13.11 -3.62 9.18
CA PRO A 420 -14.04 -2.52 9.40
C PRO A 420 -13.97 -1.96 10.84
N VAL A 421 -14.07 -0.64 10.96
CA VAL A 421 -14.07 0.13 12.21
C VAL A 421 -15.52 0.26 12.69
N PRO A 422 -15.87 -0.08 13.94
CA PRO A 422 -17.17 0.30 14.49
C PRO A 422 -17.18 1.80 14.77
N THR A 423 -18.16 2.52 14.21
CA THR A 423 -18.41 3.93 14.49
C THR A 423 -18.85 4.10 15.94
N ALA A 424 -18.00 4.74 16.75
CA ALA A 424 -18.37 5.13 18.12
C ALA A 424 -19.36 6.31 18.06
N ALA A 425 -20.58 6.08 18.55
CA ALA A 425 -21.51 7.16 18.86
C ALA A 425 -20.94 8.07 19.95
N LYS A 426 -21.10 9.39 19.80
CA LYS A 426 -20.67 10.42 20.76
C LYS A 426 -21.28 10.17 22.15
N PRO A 427 -20.53 10.32 23.25
CA PRO A 427 -21.10 10.25 24.59
C PRO A 427 -21.55 11.63 25.08
N THR A 428 -22.82 11.71 25.47
CA THR A 428 -23.36 12.70 26.41
C THR A 428 -23.14 12.21 27.84
N SER A 429 -22.73 13.15 28.70
CA SER A 429 -22.77 13.18 30.19
C SER A 429 -22.06 12.10 31.03
N MET A 430 -21.11 12.61 31.82
CA MET A 430 -20.67 12.28 33.19
C MET A 430 -21.18 11.02 33.92
N LEU A 431 -20.24 10.07 34.19
CA LEU A 431 -19.95 9.32 35.43
C LEU A 431 -19.07 8.07 35.09
N PRO A 432 -18.19 7.57 35.97
CA PRO A 432 -17.21 6.56 35.62
C PRO A 432 -17.86 5.16 35.55
N LYS A 433 -17.69 4.44 34.43
CA LYS A 433 -18.17 3.05 34.29
C LYS A 433 -17.04 2.07 34.04
N ALA A 434 -17.17 0.93 34.73
CA ALA A 434 -16.29 -0.21 34.81
C ALA A 434 -16.01 -0.90 33.46
N VAL A 435 -14.84 -1.53 33.39
CA VAL A 435 -14.33 -2.29 32.24
C VAL A 435 -15.17 -3.57 32.02
N THR A 436 -15.91 -3.63 30.93
CA THR A 436 -16.61 -4.84 30.45
C THR A 436 -15.95 -5.36 29.17
N HIS A 437 -15.53 -6.62 29.14
CA HIS A 437 -15.10 -7.31 27.92
C HIS A 437 -16.31 -7.87 27.16
N THR A 438 -16.52 -7.41 25.93
CA THR A 438 -17.58 -7.89 25.03
C THR A 438 -17.05 -9.02 24.15
N VAL A 439 -17.70 -10.18 24.17
CA VAL A 439 -17.53 -11.21 23.13
C VAL A 439 -18.49 -10.82 22.01
N ILE A 440 -17.95 -10.33 20.90
CA ILE A 440 -18.76 -10.00 19.71
C ILE A 440 -19.01 -11.31 18.96
N ALA A 441 -20.26 -11.79 19.01
CA ALA A 441 -20.73 -12.84 18.12
C ALA A 441 -21.08 -12.21 16.76
N ASN A 442 -20.48 -12.71 15.68
CA ASN A 442 -20.73 -12.26 14.31
C ASN A 442 -22.10 -12.75 13.82
N SER A 443 -23.17 -12.05 14.17
CA SER A 443 -24.47 -12.18 13.50
C SER A 443 -24.61 -11.25 12.28
N HIS A 444 -23.69 -10.30 12.09
CA HIS A 444 -23.69 -9.36 10.96
C HIS A 444 -23.19 -9.97 9.63
N LEU A 445 -22.31 -10.98 9.69
CA LEU A 445 -21.71 -11.58 8.49
C LEU A 445 -22.71 -12.38 7.64
N LYS A 446 -23.75 -12.99 8.24
CA LYS A 446 -24.75 -13.73 7.46
C LYS A 446 -25.51 -12.83 6.48
N GLY A 447 -25.84 -11.62 6.90
CA GLY A 447 -26.54 -10.66 6.05
C GLY A 447 -25.65 -9.98 5.00
N GLU A 448 -24.34 -9.88 5.26
CA GLU A 448 -23.36 -9.36 4.30
C GLU A 448 -22.93 -10.43 3.28
N GLU A 449 -22.69 -11.68 3.70
CA GLU A 449 -22.45 -12.81 2.81
C GLU A 449 -23.66 -13.13 1.92
N GLU A 450 -24.89 -13.06 2.45
CA GLU A 450 -26.11 -13.22 1.61
C GLU A 450 -26.27 -12.09 0.60
N LYS A 451 -25.92 -10.84 0.94
CA LYS A 451 -25.97 -9.71 0.02
C LYS A 451 -24.86 -9.77 -1.04
N GLU A 452 -23.63 -10.11 -0.66
CA GLU A 452 -22.49 -10.27 -1.55
C GLU A 452 -22.72 -11.45 -2.52
N ASN A 453 -23.33 -12.55 -2.05
CA ASN A 453 -23.74 -13.66 -2.91
C ASN A 453 -24.87 -13.30 -3.90
N ILE A 454 -25.81 -12.42 -3.53
CA ILE A 454 -26.86 -11.94 -4.44
C ILE A 454 -26.27 -11.00 -5.50
N GLU A 455 -25.38 -10.08 -5.12
CA GLU A 455 -24.72 -9.16 -6.06
C GLU A 455 -23.82 -9.91 -7.05
N ASP A 456 -23.02 -10.87 -6.59
CA ASP A 456 -22.19 -11.72 -7.44
C ASP A 456 -23.03 -12.59 -8.39
N ALA A 457 -24.18 -13.11 -7.93
CA ALA A 457 -25.11 -13.87 -8.76
C ALA A 457 -25.78 -13.01 -9.85
N VAL A 458 -26.16 -11.76 -9.51
CA VAL A 458 -26.70 -10.80 -10.48
C VAL A 458 -25.65 -10.40 -11.51
N GLU A 459 -24.42 -10.12 -11.09
CA GLU A 459 -23.31 -9.81 -12.01
C GLU A 459 -23.00 -10.99 -12.93
N GLN A 460 -22.97 -12.22 -12.38
CA GLN A 460 -22.77 -13.43 -13.16
C GLN A 460 -23.86 -13.61 -14.22
N GLN A 461 -25.14 -13.38 -13.87
CA GLN A 461 -26.24 -13.48 -14.83
C GLN A 461 -26.14 -12.43 -15.95
N GLN A 462 -25.79 -11.18 -15.62
CA GLN A 462 -25.58 -10.12 -16.60
C GLN A 462 -24.45 -10.44 -17.58
N LEU A 463 -23.37 -11.09 -17.11
CA LEU A 463 -22.27 -11.54 -17.98
C LEU A 463 -22.71 -12.68 -18.90
N LEU A 464 -23.55 -13.60 -18.42
CA LEU A 464 -24.10 -14.68 -19.25
C LEU A 464 -24.99 -14.14 -20.36
N ASP A 465 -25.85 -13.17 -20.06
CA ASP A 465 -26.72 -12.51 -21.04
C ASP A 465 -25.91 -11.77 -22.11
N LEU A 466 -24.84 -11.06 -21.69
CA LEU A 466 -23.91 -10.38 -22.60
C LEU A 466 -23.19 -11.36 -23.55
N ILE A 467 -22.75 -12.52 -23.03
CA ILE A 467 -22.11 -13.57 -23.85
C ILE A 467 -23.12 -14.15 -24.84
N ALA A 468 -24.36 -14.37 -24.40
CA ALA A 468 -25.43 -14.92 -25.22
C ALA A 468 -25.79 -13.98 -26.39
N SER A 469 -25.89 -12.67 -26.14
CA SER A 469 -26.27 -11.65 -27.12
C SER A 469 -25.17 -11.30 -28.15
N SER A 470 -23.95 -11.78 -27.95
CA SER A 470 -22.81 -11.48 -28.83
C SER A 470 -22.95 -12.13 -30.22
N PRO A 471 -22.92 -11.36 -31.33
CA PRO A 471 -23.02 -11.90 -32.69
C PRO A 471 -21.68 -12.41 -33.23
N THR A 472 -20.56 -12.00 -32.65
CA THR A 472 -19.20 -12.26 -33.18
C THR A 472 -18.49 -13.46 -32.52
N THR A 473 -19.04 -14.00 -31.44
CA THR A 473 -18.47 -15.15 -30.71
C THR A 473 -19.09 -16.47 -31.16
N THR A 474 -18.25 -17.46 -31.46
CA THR A 474 -18.69 -18.79 -31.89
C THR A 474 -19.43 -19.55 -30.78
N PRO A 475 -20.25 -20.56 -31.10
CA PRO A 475 -20.92 -21.38 -30.09
C PRO A 475 -19.97 -22.05 -29.10
N PHE A 476 -18.77 -22.45 -29.55
CA PHE A 476 -17.74 -23.00 -28.67
C PHE A 476 -17.15 -21.95 -27.73
N GLU A 477 -16.87 -20.75 -28.24
CA GLU A 477 -16.37 -19.64 -27.41
C GLU A 477 -17.40 -19.20 -26.37
N LYS A 478 -18.68 -19.11 -26.74
CA LYS A 478 -19.76 -18.83 -25.77
C LYS A 478 -19.76 -19.83 -24.62
N ARG A 479 -19.68 -21.13 -24.90
CA ARG A 479 -19.59 -22.17 -23.86
C ARG A 479 -18.35 -22.01 -22.97
N VAL A 480 -17.19 -21.67 -23.54
CA VAL A 480 -15.96 -21.43 -22.77
C VAL A 480 -16.10 -20.21 -21.86
N LEU A 481 -16.65 -19.10 -22.37
CA LEU A 481 -16.83 -17.86 -21.61
C LEU A 481 -17.90 -17.98 -20.52
N SER A 482 -18.99 -18.72 -20.77
CA SER A 482 -20.00 -19.00 -19.75
C SER A 482 -19.43 -19.86 -18.61
N LEU A 483 -18.65 -20.89 -18.95
CA LEU A 483 -17.99 -21.74 -17.95
C LEU A 483 -16.98 -20.96 -17.10
N LEU A 484 -16.29 -20.00 -17.72
CA LEU A 484 -15.34 -19.12 -17.05
C LEU A 484 -15.99 -18.23 -15.99
N CYS A 485 -17.24 -17.81 -16.19
CA CYS A 485 -17.97 -16.98 -15.22
C CYS A 485 -18.33 -17.74 -13.93
N GLN A 486 -18.30 -19.08 -13.93
CA GLN A 486 -18.53 -19.89 -12.73
C GLN A 486 -17.33 -19.92 -11.77
N ILE A 487 -16.15 -19.43 -12.18
CA ILE A 487 -14.97 -19.43 -11.31
C ILE A 487 -15.09 -18.27 -10.32
N PRO A 488 -15.20 -18.51 -9.01
CA PRO A 488 -15.37 -17.45 -8.03
C PRO A 488 -14.18 -16.49 -8.00
N ARG A 489 -14.43 -15.25 -7.59
CA ARG A 489 -13.38 -14.25 -7.39
C ARG A 489 -12.36 -14.77 -6.36
N GLY A 490 -11.07 -14.60 -6.66
CA GLY A 490 -9.99 -15.11 -5.80
C GLY A 490 -9.70 -16.61 -5.92
N ARG A 491 -10.43 -17.33 -6.78
CA ARG A 491 -10.11 -18.71 -7.18
C ARG A 491 -9.58 -18.75 -8.61
N VAL A 492 -8.77 -19.76 -8.90
CA VAL A 492 -8.25 -20.01 -10.25
C VAL A 492 -8.58 -21.43 -10.68
N SER A 493 -8.80 -21.65 -11.97
CA SER A 493 -8.91 -22.99 -12.55
C SER A 493 -7.81 -23.22 -13.59
N THR A 494 -7.72 -24.42 -14.15
CA THR A 494 -6.70 -24.74 -15.16
C THR A 494 -7.32 -24.98 -16.53
N TYR A 495 -6.55 -24.74 -17.60
CA TYR A 495 -6.97 -25.09 -18.96
C TYR A 495 -7.41 -26.55 -19.08
N GLY A 496 -6.76 -27.46 -18.34
CA GLY A 496 -7.10 -28.88 -18.29
C GLY A 496 -8.51 -29.12 -17.73
N LEU A 497 -8.83 -28.50 -16.60
CA LEU A 497 -10.15 -28.65 -15.96
C LEU A 497 -11.28 -28.09 -16.82
N LEU A 498 -11.09 -26.91 -17.42
CA LEU A 498 -12.07 -26.34 -18.35
C LEU A 498 -12.25 -27.25 -19.58
N SER A 499 -11.15 -27.76 -20.14
CA SER A 499 -11.24 -28.63 -21.32
C SER A 499 -11.91 -29.97 -21.01
N ALA A 500 -11.67 -30.55 -19.83
CA ALA A 500 -12.31 -31.78 -19.39
C ALA A 500 -13.82 -31.59 -19.25
N ARG A 501 -14.26 -30.47 -18.66
CA ARG A 501 -15.68 -30.15 -18.51
C ARG A 501 -16.37 -29.89 -19.85
N LEU A 502 -15.67 -29.29 -20.81
CA LEU A 502 -16.21 -28.96 -22.14
C LEU A 502 -16.10 -30.09 -23.16
N GLY A 503 -15.48 -31.23 -22.82
CA GLY A 503 -15.18 -32.29 -23.78
C GLY A 503 -14.27 -31.81 -24.92
N SER A 504 -13.28 -30.96 -24.62
CA SER A 504 -12.41 -30.33 -25.62
C SER A 504 -10.93 -30.47 -25.25
N SER A 505 -10.04 -29.77 -25.95
CA SER A 505 -8.61 -29.73 -25.65
C SER A 505 -8.20 -28.45 -24.91
N PRO A 506 -7.19 -28.50 -24.02
CA PRO A 506 -6.65 -27.29 -23.37
C PRO A 506 -6.22 -26.19 -24.36
N ARG A 507 -5.80 -26.59 -25.57
CA ARG A 507 -5.35 -25.69 -26.63
C ARG A 507 -6.54 -24.96 -27.27
N ALA A 508 -7.65 -25.66 -27.51
CA ALA A 508 -8.89 -25.06 -27.99
C ALA A 508 -9.45 -24.04 -26.99
N VAL A 509 -9.46 -24.38 -25.70
CA VAL A 509 -9.84 -23.46 -24.61
C VAL A 509 -8.91 -22.24 -24.58
N GLY A 510 -7.59 -22.44 -24.70
CA GLY A 510 -6.63 -21.33 -24.77
C GLY A 510 -6.85 -20.40 -25.97
N GLY A 511 -7.21 -20.96 -27.12
CA GLY A 511 -7.57 -20.19 -28.32
C GLY A 511 -8.83 -19.35 -28.14
N ALA A 512 -9.87 -19.91 -27.50
CA ALA A 512 -11.11 -19.19 -27.18
C ALA A 512 -10.86 -18.05 -26.18
N LEU A 513 -10.09 -18.30 -25.11
CA LEU A 513 -9.76 -17.29 -24.10
C LEU A 513 -8.89 -16.15 -24.65
N ARG A 514 -8.04 -16.44 -25.65
CA ARG A 514 -7.23 -15.42 -26.34
C ARG A 514 -8.10 -14.41 -27.09
N ARG A 515 -9.25 -14.84 -27.63
CA ARG A 515 -10.17 -14.02 -28.40
C ARG A 515 -11.33 -13.46 -27.58
N ASN A 516 -11.25 -13.52 -26.24
CA ASN A 516 -12.29 -12.98 -25.37
C ASN A 516 -12.46 -11.46 -25.60
N PRO A 517 -13.56 -11.00 -26.23
CA PRO A 517 -13.77 -9.57 -26.51
C PRO A 517 -14.21 -8.81 -25.25
N PHE A 518 -14.58 -9.52 -24.18
CA PHE A 518 -15.11 -8.95 -22.94
C PHE A 518 -14.06 -8.89 -21.82
N ALA A 519 -12.77 -9.07 -22.13
CA ALA A 519 -11.72 -8.92 -21.13
C ALA A 519 -11.60 -7.45 -20.68
N PRO A 520 -11.41 -7.15 -19.37
CA PRO A 520 -11.27 -8.07 -18.24
C PRO A 520 -12.58 -8.44 -17.53
N ARG A 521 -13.75 -7.93 -17.96
CA ARG A 521 -15.06 -8.18 -17.34
C ARG A 521 -15.39 -9.69 -17.28
N VAL A 522 -15.18 -10.40 -18.38
CA VAL A 522 -15.20 -11.87 -18.36
C VAL A 522 -13.80 -12.37 -17.95
N PRO A 523 -13.66 -13.09 -16.82
CA PRO A 523 -12.41 -13.15 -16.06
C PRO A 523 -11.39 -14.16 -16.60
N CYS A 524 -10.91 -13.97 -17.84
CA CYS A 524 -9.98 -14.91 -18.47
C CYS A 524 -8.61 -14.99 -17.78
N HIS A 525 -8.29 -14.04 -16.89
CA HIS A 525 -7.10 -14.08 -16.04
C HIS A 525 -7.15 -15.17 -14.96
N ARG A 526 -8.34 -15.69 -14.60
CA ARG A 526 -8.52 -16.77 -13.59
C ARG A 526 -8.13 -18.16 -14.09
N VAL A 527 -7.79 -18.33 -15.36
CA VAL A 527 -7.36 -19.62 -15.93
C VAL A 527 -5.84 -19.69 -16.03
N VAL A 528 -5.23 -20.71 -15.41
CA VAL A 528 -3.78 -20.87 -15.32
C VAL A 528 -3.30 -22.20 -15.90
N ALA A 529 -1.99 -22.33 -16.13
CA ALA A 529 -1.37 -23.57 -16.59
C ALA A 529 -1.36 -24.64 -15.48
N ALA A 530 -1.23 -25.91 -15.88
CA ALA A 530 -1.04 -27.01 -14.95
C ALA A 530 0.19 -26.76 -14.04
N GLY A 531 0.11 -27.16 -12.78
CA GLY A 531 1.17 -26.92 -11.79
C GLY A 531 1.27 -25.47 -11.29
N GLY A 532 0.26 -24.64 -11.56
CA GLY A 532 0.15 -23.28 -11.01
C GLY A 532 0.89 -22.20 -11.81
N GLY A 533 1.49 -22.51 -12.97
CA GLY A 533 2.11 -21.50 -13.82
C GLY A 533 1.07 -20.54 -14.42
N LEU A 534 1.41 -19.25 -14.62
CA LEU A 534 0.45 -18.26 -15.13
C LEU A 534 -0.12 -18.60 -16.52
N GLY A 535 0.64 -19.27 -17.39
CA GLY A 535 0.25 -19.53 -18.78
C GLY A 535 0.16 -18.23 -19.61
N GLY A 536 -0.27 -18.34 -20.87
CA GLY A 536 -0.44 -17.17 -21.75
C GLY A 536 -1.60 -16.25 -21.34
N PHE A 537 -1.50 -14.96 -21.71
CA PHE A 537 -2.57 -13.97 -21.53
C PHE A 537 -2.67 -13.06 -22.74
N LYS A 538 -3.91 -12.79 -23.21
CA LYS A 538 -4.21 -11.94 -24.38
C LYS A 538 -3.34 -12.24 -25.61
N GLY A 539 -2.97 -13.52 -25.80
CA GLY A 539 -2.22 -13.97 -26.98
C GLY A 539 -0.69 -13.89 -26.92
N ALA A 540 -0.11 -13.45 -25.80
CA ALA A 540 1.33 -13.52 -25.59
C ALA A 540 1.72 -14.77 -24.78
N TRP A 541 2.80 -15.42 -25.19
CA TRP A 541 3.45 -16.53 -24.49
C TRP A 541 4.79 -16.09 -23.91
N PRO A 542 5.17 -16.56 -22.71
CA PRO A 542 6.48 -16.26 -22.15
C PRO A 542 7.59 -16.91 -22.97
N ARG A 543 8.49 -16.11 -23.54
CA ARG A 543 9.91 -16.46 -23.58
C ARG A 543 10.47 -15.89 -22.27
N ASP A 544 10.90 -16.76 -21.36
CA ASP A 544 11.56 -16.40 -20.08
C ASP A 544 10.70 -15.82 -18.94
N GLY A 545 9.37 -15.96 -19.01
CA GLY A 545 8.48 -15.69 -17.86
C GLY A 545 8.18 -14.20 -17.58
N VAL A 546 8.57 -13.30 -18.48
CA VAL A 546 8.35 -11.85 -18.38
C VAL A 546 7.54 -11.36 -19.59
N GLY A 547 6.56 -10.48 -19.36
CA GLY A 547 5.77 -9.87 -20.44
C GLY A 547 4.65 -8.97 -19.89
N ILE A 548 4.39 -7.85 -20.58
CA ILE A 548 3.43 -6.80 -20.16
C ILE A 548 2.03 -7.39 -19.85
N THR A 549 1.59 -8.37 -20.63
CA THR A 549 0.29 -9.05 -20.43
C THR A 549 0.30 -10.00 -19.24
N LEU A 550 1.44 -10.56 -18.85
CA LEU A 550 1.57 -11.42 -17.67
C LEU A 550 1.62 -10.60 -16.38
N ASP A 551 2.24 -9.43 -16.40
CA ASP A 551 2.19 -8.49 -15.28
C ASP A 551 0.77 -7.98 -15.05
N GLU A 552 0.02 -7.72 -16.13
CA GLU A 552 -1.41 -7.42 -16.05
C GLU A 552 -2.21 -8.58 -15.43
N LYS A 553 -2.03 -9.82 -15.91
CA LYS A 553 -2.70 -11.02 -15.36
C LYS A 553 -2.37 -11.22 -13.88
N LYS A 554 -1.09 -11.05 -13.51
CA LYS A 554 -0.61 -11.18 -12.13
C LYS A 554 -1.16 -10.10 -11.23
N ARG A 555 -1.29 -8.86 -11.71
CA ARG A 555 -1.90 -7.74 -10.99
C ARG A 555 -3.39 -8.00 -10.73
N LEU A 556 -4.14 -8.48 -11.74
CA LEU A 556 -5.55 -8.83 -11.59
C LEU A 556 -5.75 -9.94 -10.56
N LEU A 557 -4.99 -11.03 -10.65
CA LEU A 557 -5.05 -12.14 -9.69
C LEU A 557 -4.69 -11.70 -8.26
N ARG A 558 -3.65 -10.88 -8.09
CA ARG A 558 -3.30 -10.31 -6.76
C ARG A 558 -4.39 -9.41 -6.21
N GLY A 559 -5.04 -8.61 -7.06
CA GLY A 559 -6.18 -7.77 -6.68
C GLY A 559 -7.40 -8.57 -6.22
N GLU A 560 -7.52 -9.83 -6.66
CA GLU A 560 -8.53 -10.77 -6.18
C GLU A 560 -8.07 -11.62 -4.97
N GLY A 561 -6.89 -11.37 -4.42
CA GLY A 561 -6.37 -12.08 -3.24
C GLY A 561 -5.62 -13.39 -3.53
N VAL A 562 -5.36 -13.71 -4.80
CA VAL A 562 -4.61 -14.92 -5.19
C VAL A 562 -3.13 -14.79 -4.84
N LYS A 563 -2.60 -15.81 -4.14
CA LYS A 563 -1.21 -15.85 -3.66
C LYS A 563 -0.28 -16.56 -4.65
N PHE A 564 0.99 -16.15 -4.66
CA PHE A 564 2.03 -16.70 -5.54
C PHE A 564 3.23 -17.22 -4.74
N ASP A 565 3.89 -18.27 -5.24
CA ASP A 565 5.15 -18.78 -4.70
C ASP A 565 6.37 -17.93 -5.14
N ALA A 566 7.55 -18.25 -4.61
CA ALA A 566 8.79 -17.55 -4.96
C ALA A 566 9.19 -17.68 -6.45
N LYS A 567 8.62 -18.66 -7.17
CA LYS A 567 8.82 -18.90 -8.60
C LYS A 567 7.71 -18.26 -9.46
N GLY A 568 6.79 -17.50 -8.85
CA GLY A 568 5.68 -16.83 -9.53
C GLY A 568 4.50 -17.72 -9.92
N ARG A 569 4.38 -18.92 -9.33
CA ARG A 569 3.25 -19.84 -9.54
C ARG A 569 2.13 -19.58 -8.53
N VAL A 570 0.89 -19.75 -8.94
CA VAL A 570 -0.28 -19.61 -8.07
C VAL A 570 -0.31 -20.69 -7.00
N LEU A 571 -0.59 -20.29 -5.76
CA LEU A 571 -0.77 -21.17 -4.61
C LEU A 571 -2.26 -21.47 -4.39
N GLY A 572 -2.57 -22.74 -4.08
CA GLY A 572 -3.93 -23.21 -3.80
C GLY A 572 -4.37 -24.35 -4.72
N THR A 573 -5.50 -24.98 -4.40
CA THR A 573 -6.12 -26.01 -5.24
C THR A 573 -6.96 -25.37 -6.34
N PRO A 574 -6.76 -25.75 -7.63
CA PRO A 574 -7.59 -25.23 -8.71
C PRO A 574 -9.07 -25.50 -8.49
N TRP A 575 -9.91 -24.53 -8.83
CA TRP A 575 -11.37 -24.66 -8.84
C TRP A 575 -11.81 -25.65 -9.93
N GLY A 576 -12.55 -26.69 -9.54
CA GLY A 576 -13.07 -27.72 -10.44
C GLY A 576 -14.56 -28.03 -10.27
N GLU A 577 -15.24 -27.31 -9.39
CA GLU A 577 -16.68 -27.48 -9.09
C GLU A 577 -17.51 -26.71 -10.12
N PHE A 578 -17.47 -27.17 -11.37
CA PHE A 578 -18.29 -26.61 -12.45
C PHE A 578 -19.67 -27.27 -12.46
N VAL A 579 -20.72 -26.45 -12.61
CA VAL A 579 -22.12 -26.91 -12.70
C VAL A 579 -22.48 -27.36 -14.10
#